data_AF-A0A6B9FYZ9-F1
#
_entry.id   AF-A0A6B9FYZ9-F1
#
_cell.length_a   1.000
_cell.length_b   1.000
_cell.length_c   1.000
_cell.angle_alpha   90.00
_cell.angle_beta   90.00
_cell.angle_gamma   90.00
#
_symmetry.space_group_name_H-M   'P 1'
#
loop_
_entity.id
_entity.type
_entity.pdbx_description
1 polymer ?
#
loop_
_entity_poly.entity_id
_entity_poly.type
_entity_poly.pdbx_seq_one_letter_code
_entity_poly.pdbx_strand_id
1 'polypeptide(L)' 'MDKMTNSKTRRKHIRFSHALLDQIEESMGSENSQNFSAWVVDACRLKVREVQKNLKKD' A
#
# COMPACT_ATOMS: atom_id res chain seq x y z
N MET A 1 -15.64 21.77 2.42
CA MET A 1 -16.12 20.51 1.82
C MET A 1 -15.01 19.48 1.96
N ASP A 2 -15.33 18.24 2.40
CA ASP A 2 -14.61 16.96 2.18
C ASP A 2 -15.04 15.92 3.24
N LYS A 3 -16.28 15.46 3.19
CA LYS A 3 -16.78 14.36 4.05
C LYS A 3 -16.86 13.05 3.26
N MET A 4 -15.71 12.52 2.88
CA MET A 4 -15.54 11.08 2.61
C MET A 4 -14.60 10.50 3.68
N THR A 5 -14.93 10.75 4.95
CA THR A 5 -14.21 10.21 6.11
C THR A 5 -14.78 8.84 6.44
N ASN A 6 -14.16 7.78 5.94
CA ASN A 6 -14.35 6.46 6.55
C ASN A 6 -13.66 6.51 7.92
N SER A 7 -14.45 6.47 9.01
CA SER A 7 -14.00 6.60 10.39
C SER A 7 -12.95 5.56 10.81
N LYS A 8 -12.76 4.49 10.01
CA LYS A 8 -11.77 3.43 10.23
C LYS A 8 -10.45 3.68 9.51
N THR A 9 -10.32 4.75 8.72
CA THR A 9 -9.14 5.01 7.89
C THR A 9 -8.62 6.43 8.09
N ARG A 10 -7.29 6.58 8.02
CA ARG A 10 -6.62 7.88 8.08
C ARG A 10 -5.67 8.00 6.92
N ARG A 11 -5.78 9.07 6.14
CA ARG A 11 -4.83 9.37 5.06
C ARG A 11 -3.46 9.72 5.64
N LYS A 12 -2.41 9.28 4.96
CA LYS A 12 -1.03 9.65 5.25
C LYS A 12 -0.48 10.35 4.01
N HIS A 13 -0.06 11.59 4.17
CA HIS A 13 0.53 12.37 3.08
C HIS A 13 1.99 11.94 2.93
N ILE A 14 2.26 11.04 1.99
CA ILE A 14 3.58 10.46 1.73
C ILE A 14 4.03 10.80 0.31
N ARG A 15 5.34 10.84 0.10
CA ARG A 15 5.95 11.01 -1.23
C ARG A 15 6.61 9.71 -1.66
N PHE A 16 6.36 9.31 -2.89
CA PHE A 16 7.08 8.25 -3.59
C PHE A 16 8.12 8.90 -4.50
N SER A 17 9.25 8.22 -4.72
CA SER A 17 10.15 8.59 -5.82
C SER A 17 9.48 8.25 -7.16
N HIS A 18 9.80 9.01 -8.21
CA HIS A 18 9.28 8.76 -9.56
C HIS A 18 9.57 7.32 -10.01
N ALA A 19 10.82 6.88 -9.88
CA ALA A 19 11.23 5.53 -10.24
C ALA A 19 10.45 4.42 -9.51
N LEU A 20 9.99 4.67 -8.28
CA LEU A 20 9.19 3.70 -7.53
C LEU A 20 7.73 3.69 -8.02
N LEU A 21 7.18 4.85 -8.40
CA LEU A 21 5.84 4.90 -9.00
C LEU A 21 5.82 4.12 -10.31
N ASP A 22 6.81 4.31 -11.17
CA ASP A 22 6.93 3.61 -12.45
C ASP A 22 6.94 2.08 -12.25
N GLN A 23 7.72 1.59 -11.28
CA GLN A 23 7.78 0.17 -10.94
C GLN A 23 6.46 -0.37 -10.40
N ILE A 24 5.73 0.42 -9.61
CA ILE A 24 4.42 0.03 -9.07
C ILE A 24 3.39 -0.04 -10.22
N GLU A 25 3.38 0.95 -11.11
CA GLU A 25 2.46 0.97 -12.25
C GLU A 25 2.70 -0.21 -13.20
N GLU A 26 3.96 -0.56 -13.48
CA GLU A 26 4.32 -1.76 -14.25
C GLU A 26 3.83 -3.05 -13.56
N SER A 27 4.08 -3.17 -12.25
CA SER A 27 3.64 -4.31 -11.45
C SER A 27 2.11 -4.44 -11.47
N MET A 28 1.39 -3.34 -11.30
CA MET A 28 -0.07 -3.30 -11.33
C MET A 28 -0.65 -3.70 -12.71
N GLY A 29 0.01 -3.27 -13.79
CA GLY A 29 -0.35 -3.67 -15.15
C GLY A 29 -0.25 -5.18 -15.36
N SER A 30 0.77 -5.82 -14.78
CA SER A 30 0.93 -7.28 -14.84
C SER A 30 -0.13 -8.05 -14.02
N GLU A 31 -0.58 -7.48 -12.90
CA GLU A 31 -1.59 -8.08 -12.01
C GLU A 31 -3.04 -7.72 -12.39
N ASN A 32 -3.23 -6.95 -13.47
CA ASN A 32 -4.52 -6.38 -13.88
C ASN A 32 -5.24 -5.60 -12.76
N SER A 33 -4.48 -5.01 -11.85
CA SER A 33 -5.01 -4.20 -10.75
C SER A 33 -5.16 -2.76 -11.20
N GLN A 34 -6.36 -2.21 -11.12
CA GLN A 34 -6.63 -0.84 -11.58
C GLN A 34 -6.55 0.22 -10.45
N ASN A 35 -6.28 -0.19 -9.21
CA ASN A 35 -6.35 0.72 -8.05
C ASN A 35 -5.02 0.80 -7.29
N PHE A 36 -4.30 1.91 -7.48
CA PHE A 36 -3.00 2.16 -6.86
C PHE A 36 -3.07 2.13 -5.32
N SER A 37 -4.09 2.76 -4.74
CA SER A 37 -4.24 2.79 -3.28
C SER A 37 -4.47 1.40 -2.70
N ALA A 38 -5.27 0.56 -3.37
CA ALA A 38 -5.49 -0.81 -2.94
C ALA A 38 -4.20 -1.63 -3.00
N TRP A 39 -3.47 -1.53 -4.13
CA TRP A 39 -2.20 -2.23 -4.32
C TRP A 39 -1.16 -1.86 -3.24
N VAL A 40 -0.97 -0.57 -2.98
CA VAL A 40 -0.04 -0.08 -1.94
C VAL A 40 -0.46 -0.55 -0.55
N VAL A 41 -1.75 -0.56 -0.23
CA VAL A 41 -2.26 -1.05 1.05
C VAL A 41 -1.98 -2.54 1.22
N ASP A 42 -2.13 -3.34 0.18
CA ASP A 42 -1.85 -4.78 0.22
C ASP A 42 -0.36 -5.07 0.35
N ALA A 43 0.50 -4.35 -0.39
CA ALA A 43 1.96 -4.42 -0.20
C ALA A 43 2.37 -4.10 1.26
N CYS A 44 1.75 -3.06 1.85
CA CYS A 44 1.98 -2.72 3.26
C CYS A 44 1.53 -3.85 4.20
N ARG A 45 0.37 -4.48 3.94
CA ARG A 45 -0.13 -5.61 4.74
C ARG A 45 0.81 -6.82 4.68
N LEU A 46 1.38 -7.12 3.50
CA LEU A 46 2.37 -8.19 3.34
C LEU A 46 3.59 -7.93 4.21
N LYS A 47 4.13 -6.70 4.20
CA LYS A 47 5.29 -6.35 5.03
C LYS A 47 5.00 -6.45 6.53
N VAL A 48 3.83 -5.98 6.97
CA VAL A 48 3.42 -6.09 8.39
C VAL A 48 3.33 -7.56 8.82
N ARG A 49 2.75 -8.44 7.99
CA ARG A 49 2.66 -9.88 8.28
C ARG A 49 4.02 -10.53 8.41
N GLU A 50 4.97 -10.16 7.55
CA GLU A 50 6.35 -10.66 7.60
C GLU A 50 7.03 -10.26 8.92
N VAL A 51 6.95 -8.98 9.29
CA VAL A 51 7.51 -8.48 10.56
C VAL A 51 6.91 -9.20 11.77
N GLN A 52 5.59 -9.40 11.78
CA GLN A 52 4.89 -10.10 12.86
C GLN A 52 5.26 -11.59 12.97
N LYS A 53 5.53 -12.26 11.84
CA LYS A 53 6.03 -13.65 11.84
C LYS A 53 7.42 -13.75 12.43
N ASN A 54 8.26 -12.74 12.21
CA ASN A 54 9.62 -12.73 12.74
C ASN A 54 9.64 -12.46 14.25
N LEU A 55 8.77 -11.57 14.74
CA LEU A 55 8.63 -11.26 16.17
C LEU A 55 8.09 -12.41 17.04
N LYS A 56 7.42 -13.40 16.46
CA LYS A 56 6.87 -14.58 17.18
C LYS A 56 7.83 -15.78 17.20
N LYS A 57 9.01 -15.65 16.61
CA LYS A 57 10.03 -16.71 16.54
C LYS A 57 11.11 -16.58 17.63
N ASP A 58 11.04 -15.53 18.44
CA ASP A 58 11.82 -15.33 19.67
C ASP A 58 10.96 -15.66 20.90
#